data_AF-A0A838TNA7-F1
#
_entry.id   AF-A0A838TNA7-F1
#
_cell.length_a   1.000
_cell.length_b   1.000
_cell.length_c   1.000
_cell.angle_alpha   90.00
_cell.angle_beta   90.00
_cell.angle_gamma   90.00
#
_symmetry.space_group_name_H-M   'P 1'
#
loop_
_entity.id
_entity.type
_entity.pdbx_description
1 polymer ?
#
loop_
_entity_poly.entity_id
_entity_poly.type
_entity_poly.pdbx_seq_one_letter_code
_entity_poly.pdbx_strand_id
1 'polypeptide(L)'
;MKLKKIMLSMIAVTGLLSFQVKAQDNMPDIKSWPEASQMAAKEMMDKYGRPNETTPHMLVWYNNGPWKKTTIYDVETKHIFPVDHTDVMEQVIDHKVPANKFSALAEY
;
A
#
# COMPACT_ATOMS: atom_id res chain seq x y z
N MET A 1 -40.91 10.30 -61.80
CA MET A 1 -41.59 11.22 -60.86
C MET A 1 -41.03 10.97 -59.47
N LYS A 2 -40.21 11.90 -58.97
CA LYS A 2 -39.62 11.89 -57.62
C LYS A 2 -40.75 12.03 -56.59
N LEU A 3 -40.63 11.41 -55.41
CA LEU A 3 -40.85 12.12 -54.15
C LEU A 3 -40.19 11.39 -52.97
N LYS A 4 -39.33 12.14 -52.29
CA LYS A 4 -38.60 11.84 -51.05
C LYS A 4 -39.57 11.47 -49.91
N LYS A 5 -39.22 10.47 -49.10
CA LYS A 5 -39.46 10.51 -47.65
C LYS A 5 -38.22 9.99 -46.93
N ILE A 6 -37.41 10.95 -46.52
CA ILE A 6 -36.36 10.81 -45.52
C ILE A 6 -37.08 10.87 -44.17
N MET A 7 -37.07 9.78 -43.39
CA MET A 7 -37.18 9.89 -41.94
C MET A 7 -35.93 9.27 -41.33
N LEU A 8 -35.02 10.18 -41.02
CA LEU A 8 -33.94 10.04 -40.08
C LEU A 8 -34.57 9.70 -38.72
N SER A 9 -34.28 8.52 -38.16
CA SER A 9 -34.38 8.29 -36.73
C SER A 9 -33.03 7.76 -36.28
N MET A 10 -32.21 8.68 -35.80
CA MET A 10 -31.03 8.40 -35.00
C MET A 10 -31.48 7.62 -33.78
N ILE A 11 -31.23 6.31 -33.74
CA ILE A 11 -31.11 5.62 -32.47
C ILE A 11 -29.70 5.93 -31.98
N ALA A 12 -29.65 6.78 -30.97
CA ALA A 12 -28.45 7.21 -30.28
C ALA A 12 -27.66 5.97 -29.82
N VAL A 13 -26.49 5.78 -30.42
CA VAL A 13 -25.45 4.92 -29.86
C VAL A 13 -24.87 5.66 -28.66
N THR A 14 -25.48 5.47 -27.49
CA THR A 14 -24.87 5.84 -26.20
C THR A 14 -24.74 4.58 -25.36
N GLY A 15 -23.94 3.64 -25.86
CA GLY A 15 -23.30 2.67 -24.98
C GLY A 15 -22.18 3.40 -24.25
N LEU A 16 -22.43 3.79 -22.98
CA LEU A 16 -21.31 4.04 -22.07
C LEU A 16 -20.54 2.71 -21.95
N LEU A 17 -19.48 2.56 -22.73
CA LEU A 17 -18.44 1.59 -22.43
C LEU A 17 -17.82 2.02 -21.10
N SER A 18 -18.28 1.39 -20.02
CA SER A 18 -17.54 1.37 -18.76
C SER A 18 -16.23 0.63 -19.02
N PHE A 19 -15.19 1.36 -19.43
CA PHE A 19 -13.84 0.85 -19.36
C PHE A 19 -13.52 0.63 -17.88
N GLN A 20 -13.62 -0.62 -17.43
CA GLN A 20 -12.99 -1.03 -16.19
C GLN A 20 -11.48 -0.88 -16.43
N VAL A 21 -10.90 0.21 -15.94
CA VAL A 21 -9.46 0.29 -15.75
C VAL A 21 -9.14 -0.78 -14.72
N LYS A 22 -8.71 -1.96 -15.17
CA LYS A 22 -8.00 -2.88 -14.28
C LYS A 22 -6.72 -2.14 -13.92
N ALA A 23 -6.62 -1.70 -12.67
CA ALA A 23 -5.35 -1.27 -12.11
C ALA A 23 -4.35 -2.37 -12.47
N GLN A 24 -3.29 -2.01 -13.18
CA GLN A 24 -2.28 -2.95 -13.62
C GLN A 24 -1.77 -3.66 -12.36
N ASP A 25 -2.03 -4.96 -12.27
CA ASP A 25 -1.81 -5.80 -11.09
C ASP A 25 -0.33 -6.16 -10.95
N ASN A 26 0.54 -5.17 -11.16
CA ASN A 26 1.98 -5.33 -11.01
C ASN A 26 2.27 -5.25 -9.52
N MET A 27 2.43 -6.43 -8.92
CA MET A 27 3.08 -6.55 -7.62
C MET A 27 4.50 -5.96 -7.72
N PRO A 28 5.01 -5.32 -6.66
CA PRO A 28 6.38 -4.82 -6.67
C PRO A 28 7.37 -5.96 -6.92
N ASP A 29 8.33 -5.76 -7.84
CA ASP A 29 9.43 -6.71 -8.03
C ASP A 29 10.45 -6.53 -6.91
N ILE A 30 10.36 -7.37 -5.89
CA ILE A 30 11.22 -7.36 -4.70
C ILE A 30 12.30 -8.46 -4.73
N LYS A 31 12.50 -9.14 -5.87
CA LYS A 31 13.42 -10.28 -5.96
C LYS A 31 14.87 -9.93 -5.61
N SER A 32 15.26 -8.66 -5.77
CA SER A 32 16.60 -8.18 -5.42
C SER A 32 16.75 -7.75 -3.95
N TRP A 33 15.66 -7.71 -3.18
CA TRP A 33 15.69 -7.32 -1.78
C TRP A 33 16.23 -8.46 -0.91
N PRO A 34 16.71 -8.20 0.32
CA PRO A 34 17.09 -9.24 1.27
C PRO A 34 15.95 -10.25 1.50
N GLU A 35 16.30 -11.50 1.77
CA GLU A 35 15.32 -12.59 1.97
C GLU A 35 14.32 -12.26 3.08
N ALA A 36 14.80 -11.69 4.19
CA ALA A 36 13.95 -11.24 5.29
C ALA A 36 12.91 -10.20 4.84
N SER A 37 13.33 -9.23 4.01
CA SER A 37 12.42 -8.22 3.45
C SER A 37 11.39 -8.84 2.51
N GLN A 38 11.79 -9.81 1.68
CA GLN A 38 10.88 -10.51 0.78
C GLN A 38 9.82 -11.30 1.56
N MET A 39 10.24 -12.01 2.61
CA MET A 39 9.34 -12.73 3.51
C MET A 39 8.34 -11.78 4.19
N ALA A 40 8.84 -10.70 4.80
CA ALA A 40 7.99 -9.73 5.49
C ALA A 40 6.99 -9.06 4.52
N ALA A 41 7.44 -8.66 3.32
CA ALA A 41 6.58 -8.12 2.29
C ALA A 41 5.47 -9.10 1.89
N LYS A 42 5.81 -10.38 1.67
CA LYS A 42 4.83 -11.41 1.32
C LYS A 42 3.81 -11.60 2.45
N GLU A 43 4.25 -11.69 3.70
CA GLU A 43 3.33 -11.83 4.85
C GLU A 43 2.38 -10.63 4.98
N MET A 44 2.90 -9.41 4.78
CA MET A 44 2.09 -8.19 4.84
C MET A 44 1.09 -8.10 3.69
N MET A 45 1.48 -8.53 2.48
CA MET A 45 0.58 -8.61 1.33
C MET A 45 -0.49 -9.69 1.51
N ASP A 46 -0.12 -10.85 2.06
CA ASP A 46 -1.06 -11.93 2.37
C ASP A 46 -2.08 -11.49 3.43
N LYS A 47 -1.64 -10.70 4.43
CA LYS A 47 -2.48 -10.27 5.55
C LYS A 47 -3.35 -9.04 5.28
N TYR A 48 -2.79 -8.04 4.59
CA TYR A 48 -3.43 -6.72 4.44
C TYR A 48 -3.67 -6.32 2.98
N GLY A 49 -3.32 -7.17 2.02
CA GLY A 49 -3.42 -6.87 0.60
C GLY A 49 -2.29 -5.96 0.11
N ARG A 50 -2.48 -5.38 -1.07
CA ARG A 50 -1.47 -4.54 -1.74
C ARG A 50 -1.06 -3.35 -0.85
N PRO A 51 0.24 -2.96 -0.87
CA PRO A 51 0.67 -1.74 -0.20
C PRO A 51 -0.01 -0.51 -0.82
N ASN A 52 -0.22 0.52 -0.01
CA ASN A 52 -0.73 1.81 -0.44
C ASN A 52 0.32 2.58 -1.26
N GLU A 53 1.59 2.45 -0.90
CA GLU A 53 2.70 3.05 -1.63
C GLU A 53 3.77 2.00 -1.92
N THR A 54 4.35 2.11 -3.11
CA THR A 54 5.42 1.23 -3.59
C THR A 54 6.49 2.10 -4.22
N THR A 55 7.71 1.98 -3.71
CA THR A 55 8.90 2.62 -4.29
C THR A 55 9.99 1.55 -4.47
N PRO A 56 11.11 1.88 -5.14
CA PRO A 56 12.22 0.94 -5.26
C PRO A 56 12.79 0.44 -3.92
N HIS A 57 12.62 1.22 -2.84
CA HIS A 57 13.26 0.98 -1.53
C HIS A 57 12.28 0.68 -0.39
N MET A 58 10.98 0.87 -0.60
CA MET A 58 9.98 0.67 0.45
C MET A 58 8.59 0.30 -0.07
N LEU A 59 7.92 -0.53 0.71
CA LEU A 59 6.48 -0.82 0.61
C LEU A 59 5.78 -0.29 1.86
N VAL A 60 4.72 0.49 1.67
CA VAL A 60 4.02 1.16 2.77
C VAL A 60 2.55 0.81 2.79
N TRP A 61 2.05 0.42 3.96
CA TRP A 61 0.64 0.32 4.28
C TRP A 61 0.27 1.41 5.29
N TYR A 62 -0.87 2.06 5.08
CA TYR A 62 -1.45 3.01 6.01
C TYR A 62 -2.70 2.45 6.65
N ASN A 63 -2.86 2.71 7.96
CA ASN A 63 -4.04 2.35 8.73
C ASN A 63 -4.42 0.86 8.60
N ASN A 64 -3.43 -0.03 8.65
CA ASN A 64 -3.63 -1.47 8.49
C ASN A 64 -3.63 -2.20 9.84
N GLY A 65 -4.72 -2.89 10.15
CA GLY A 65 -4.89 -3.58 11.44
C GLY A 65 -4.74 -2.60 12.62
N PRO A 66 -3.88 -2.87 13.62
CA PRO A 66 -3.63 -1.95 14.73
C PRO A 66 -2.63 -0.84 14.41
N TRP A 67 -2.02 -0.86 13.22
CA TRP A 67 -0.91 0.02 12.86
C TRP A 67 -1.41 1.25 12.10
N LYS A 68 -0.87 2.41 12.48
CA LYS A 68 -1.03 3.64 11.70
C LYS A 68 -0.25 3.57 10.39
N LYS A 69 0.91 2.94 10.42
CA LYS A 69 1.78 2.71 9.26
C LYS A 69 2.55 1.43 9.46
N THR A 70 2.67 0.62 8.40
CA THR A 70 3.72 -0.41 8.30
C THR A 70 4.59 -0.11 7.09
N THR A 71 5.90 -0.14 7.26
CA THR A 71 6.88 0.03 6.19
C THR A 71 7.77 -1.21 6.12
N ILE A 72 7.98 -1.77 4.93
CA ILE A 72 9.01 -2.78 4.66
C ILE A 72 10.08 -2.14 3.78
N TYR A 73 11.36 -2.33 4.12
CA TYR A 73 12.51 -1.75 3.44
C TYR A 73 13.27 -2.78 2.58
N ASP A 74 14.00 -2.30 1.57
CA ASP A 74 14.89 -3.08 0.72
C ASP A 74 16.28 -3.34 1.33
N VAL A 75 16.50 -2.95 2.58
CA VAL A 75 17.75 -3.11 3.30
C VAL A 75 17.52 -3.67 4.70
N GLU A 76 18.51 -4.39 5.20
CA GLU A 76 18.56 -4.88 6.58
C GLU A 76 19.30 -3.88 7.47
N THR A 77 18.70 -3.53 8.61
CA THR A 77 19.35 -2.70 9.63
C THR A 77 19.77 -3.58 10.80
N LYS A 78 21.04 -3.51 11.20
CA LYS A 78 21.56 -4.31 12.33
C LYS A 78 20.99 -3.81 13.65
N HIS A 79 20.47 -4.73 14.47
CA HIS A 79 19.88 -4.46 15.77
C HIS A 79 20.45 -5.45 16.82
N ILE A 80 21.09 -4.95 17.88
CA ILE A 80 21.86 -5.77 18.84
C ILE A 80 21.18 -6.00 20.22
N PHE A 81 19.89 -5.70 20.33
CA PHE A 81 19.10 -5.77 21.56
C PHE A 81 17.65 -6.26 21.28
N PRO A 82 17.00 -7.03 22.15
CA PRO A 82 17.54 -7.72 23.31
C PRO A 82 18.50 -8.86 22.92
N VAL A 83 18.50 -9.28 21.66
CA VAL A 83 19.43 -10.23 21.05
C VAL A 83 19.87 -9.71 19.68
N ASP A 84 20.96 -10.24 19.15
CA ASP A 84 21.48 -9.82 17.85
C ASP A 84 20.62 -10.31 16.67
N HIS A 85 20.09 -9.38 15.86
CA HIS A 85 19.25 -9.64 14.69
C HIS A 85 19.31 -8.48 13.67
N THR A 86 18.56 -8.60 12.57
CA THR A 86 18.37 -7.54 11.58
C THR A 86 16.90 -7.17 11.46
N ASP A 87 16.63 -5.87 11.32
CA ASP A 87 15.31 -5.30 11.11
C ASP A 87 15.11 -4.94 9.64
N VAL A 88 13.93 -5.28 9.11
CA VAL A 88 13.48 -4.92 7.75
C VAL A 88 12.10 -4.24 7.73
N MET A 89 11.43 -4.21 8.89
CA MET A 89 10.05 -3.74 9.04
C MET A 89 9.97 -2.69 10.14
N GLU A 90 9.30 -1.58 9.85
CA GLU A 90 8.90 -0.56 10.84
C GLU A 90 7.38 -0.55 10.96
N GLN A 91 6.87 -0.48 12.20
CA GLN A 91 5.44 -0.29 12.46
C GLN A 91 5.21 0.85 13.43
N VAL A 92 4.22 1.69 13.12
CA VAL A 92 3.88 2.89 13.88
C VAL A 92 2.49 2.74 14.48
N ILE A 93 2.37 3.09 15.75
CA ILE A 93 1.09 3.22 16.46
C ILE A 93 0.87 4.66 16.93
N ASP A 94 -0.39 5.05 17.11
CA ASP A 94 -0.72 6.26 17.85
C ASP A 94 -0.75 5.94 19.36
N HIS A 95 0.39 6.12 20.03
CA HIS A 95 0.48 5.95 21.48
C HIS A 95 -0.09 7.17 22.21
N LYS A 96 -1.24 7.01 22.88
CA LYS A 96 -1.88 8.09 23.65
C LYS A 96 -1.29 8.20 25.05
N VAL A 97 -0.61 9.31 25.31
CA VAL A 97 -0.09 9.66 26.64
C VAL A 97 -1.06 10.61 27.35
N PRO A 98 -1.50 10.32 28.58
CA PRO A 98 -2.25 11.29 29.39
C PRO A 98 -1.47 12.58 29.59
N ALA A 99 -2.14 13.74 29.50
CA ALA A 99 -1.50 15.06 29.58
C ALA A 99 -0.58 15.23 30.81
N ASN A 100 -1.00 14.69 31.96
CA ASN A 100 -0.25 14.75 33.22
C ASN A 100 0.98 13.83 33.28
N LYS A 101 1.27 13.02 32.24
CA LYS A 101 2.41 12.11 32.18
C LYS A 101 3.48 12.51 31.16
N PHE A 102 3.27 13.56 30.38
CA PHE A 102 4.26 14.00 29.38
C PHE A 102 5.60 14.38 30.00
N SER A 103 5.59 15.12 31.11
CA SER A 103 6.82 15.52 31.80
C SER A 103 7.67 14.32 32.21
N ALA A 104 7.05 13.28 32.77
CA ALA A 104 7.76 12.08 33.22
C ALA A 104 8.38 11.27 32.07
N LEU A 105 7.79 11.30 30.87
CA LEU A 105 8.38 10.64 29.71
C LEU A 105 9.57 11.40 29.12
N ALA A 106 9.59 12.73 29.24
CA ALA A 106 10.64 13.58 28.69
C ALA A 106 11.94 13.58 29.53
N GLU A 107 11.96 12.87 30.66
CA GLU A 107 13.13 12.77 31.55
C GLU A 107 14.18 11.73 31.07
N TYR A 108 13.85 10.89 30.08
CA TYR A 108 14.68 9.80 29.55
C TYR A 108 14.96 9.96 28.06
#